data_AF-A0A4Y2HKL6-F1
#
_entry.id   AF-A0A4Y2HKL6-F1
#
_cell.length_a   1.000
_cell.length_b   1.000
_cell.length_c   1.000
_cell.angle_alpha   90.00
_cell.angle_beta   90.00
_cell.angle_gamma   90.00
#
_symmetry.space_group_name_H-M   'P 1'
#
loop_
_entity.id
_entity.type
_entity.pdbx_description
1 polymer ?
#
loop_
_entity_poly.entity_id
_entity_poly.type
_entity_poly.pdbx_seq_one_letter_code
_entity_poly.pdbx_strand_id
1 'polypeptide(L)'
;MIDQIYLALYNVLFTSLPPIALGILDKDCPDHLLLKYPSLYSLGRKAQVHTKFSFWVNMLDAIYQSIITFFIPYMAYYDSDVDVWEFGTTICTACVLGQLLHLAIETKSWTLLHGVSLLVSFFLYFGFAVVYNCWPAISAGREGLQNPYWVIIHAMSTGVFWFSILLAPVMSCLPRFILRSLQGSMFPSDVSVALHTFKQSETSSEASTVSVSWSRYSSNESSVDIGIHPEVKPGDSVDKNCSFDSNIIPENCAINS
;
A
#
# COMPACT_ATOMS: atom_id res chain seq x y z
N MET A 1 -9.85 31.62 -0.01
CA MET A 1 -9.08 30.85 0.98
C MET A 1 -7.88 30.15 0.36
N ILE A 2 -8.02 29.56 -0.83
CA ILE A 2 -6.91 28.96 -1.58
C ILE A 2 -6.91 29.56 -3.00
N ASP A 3 -5.73 29.83 -3.56
CA ASP A 3 -5.55 30.37 -4.90
C ASP A 3 -5.97 29.34 -5.98
N GLN A 4 -6.50 29.82 -7.11
CA GLN A 4 -6.96 28.95 -8.20
C GLN A 4 -5.82 28.12 -8.79
N ILE A 5 -4.62 28.67 -8.91
CA ILE A 5 -3.47 27.95 -9.45
C ILE A 5 -3.03 26.85 -8.49
N TYR A 6 -3.17 27.11 -7.19
CA TYR A 6 -2.87 26.15 -6.14
C TYR A 6 -3.86 24.98 -6.17
N LEU A 7 -5.15 25.27 -6.33
CA LEU A 7 -6.18 24.24 -6.45
C LEU A 7 -6.02 23.38 -7.72
N ALA A 8 -5.64 23.99 -8.84
CA ALA A 8 -5.38 23.27 -10.09
C ALA A 8 -4.17 22.32 -9.94
N LEU A 9 -3.04 22.81 -9.43
CA LEU A 9 -1.83 22.00 -9.22
C LEU A 9 -2.03 20.94 -8.16
N TYR A 10 -2.84 21.23 -7.14
CA TYR A 10 -3.24 20.26 -6.13
C TYR A 10 -3.88 19.02 -6.75
N ASN A 11 -4.92 19.20 -7.58
CA ASN A 11 -5.63 18.08 -8.19
C ASN A 11 -4.79 17.34 -9.23
N VAL A 12 -3.97 18.07 -10.00
CA VAL A 12 -3.26 17.50 -11.15
C VAL A 12 -1.91 16.91 -10.76
N LEU A 13 -1.14 17.55 -9.90
CA LEU A 13 0.21 17.09 -9.56
C LEU A 13 0.23 16.38 -8.21
N PHE A 14 -0.19 17.07 -7.14
CA PHE A 14 0.08 16.58 -5.78
C PHE A 14 -0.74 15.35 -5.43
N THR A 15 -2.03 15.31 -5.83
CA THR A 15 -2.95 14.23 -5.46
C THR A 15 -3.06 13.13 -6.51
N SER A 16 -2.77 13.39 -7.79
CA SER A 16 -2.93 12.39 -8.86
C SER A 16 -1.69 11.52 -9.08
N LEU A 17 -0.48 12.06 -8.84
CA LEU A 17 0.77 11.33 -9.06
C LEU A 17 0.84 10.02 -8.24
N PRO A 18 0.53 10.01 -6.93
CA PRO A 18 0.63 8.79 -6.14
C PRO A 18 -0.38 7.70 -6.53
N PRO A 19 -1.68 8.00 -6.76
CA PRO A 19 -2.63 7.01 -7.29
C PRO A 19 -2.24 6.47 -8.66
N ILE A 20 -1.69 7.30 -9.56
CA ILE A 20 -1.21 6.85 -10.87
C ILE A 20 -0.03 5.89 -10.71
N ALA A 21 0.95 6.26 -9.87
CA ALA A 21 2.09 5.39 -9.60
C ALA A 21 1.66 4.06 -8.97
N LEU A 22 0.72 4.09 -8.03
CA LEU A 22 0.12 2.86 -7.50
C LEU A 22 -0.62 2.07 -8.57
N GLY A 23 -1.44 2.70 -9.41
CA GLY A 23 -2.16 2.00 -10.47
C GLY A 23 -1.26 1.29 -11.49
N ILE A 24 -0.05 1.81 -11.75
CA ILE A 24 0.89 1.21 -12.70
C ILE A 24 1.76 0.13 -12.03
N LEU A 25 2.16 0.35 -10.77
CA LEU A 25 3.14 -0.52 -10.10
C LEU A 25 2.53 -1.53 -9.14
N ASP A 26 1.27 -1.37 -8.71
CA ASP A 26 0.64 -2.26 -7.74
C ASP A 26 0.29 -3.59 -8.42
N LYS A 27 0.94 -4.66 -7.93
CA LYS A 27 0.69 -6.03 -8.34
C LYS A 27 0.15 -6.79 -7.14
N ASP A 28 -1.14 -7.14 -7.17
CA ASP A 28 -1.80 -7.92 -6.10
C ASP A 28 -1.21 -9.33 -5.95
N CYS A 29 -0.65 -9.92 -7.01
CA CYS A 29 -0.06 -11.27 -7.03
C CYS A 29 1.13 -11.33 -8.00
N PRO A 30 2.17 -12.13 -7.73
CA PRO A 30 3.24 -12.35 -8.69
C PRO A 30 2.77 -13.22 -9.87
N ASP A 31 3.31 -12.94 -11.05
CA ASP A 31 2.83 -13.51 -12.33
C ASP A 31 2.87 -15.05 -12.35
N HIS A 32 3.88 -15.66 -11.72
CA HIS A 32 4.02 -17.12 -11.63
C HIS A 32 2.91 -17.79 -10.82
N LEU A 33 2.34 -17.08 -9.82
CA LEU A 33 1.29 -17.62 -8.96
C LEU A 33 -0.05 -17.68 -9.71
N LEU A 34 -0.34 -16.65 -10.51
CA LEU A 34 -1.54 -16.58 -11.33
C LEU A 34 -1.58 -17.67 -12.40
N LEU A 35 -0.42 -18.07 -12.92
CA LEU A 35 -0.30 -19.19 -13.86
C LEU A 35 -0.53 -20.55 -13.18
N LYS A 36 -0.11 -20.71 -11.92
CA LYS A 36 -0.27 -21.96 -11.16
C LYS A 36 -1.71 -22.17 -10.65
N TYR A 37 -2.42 -21.09 -10.31
CA TYR A 37 -3.78 -21.14 -9.79
C TYR A 37 -4.75 -20.25 -10.60
N PRO A 38 -5.27 -20.76 -11.74
CA PRO A 38 -6.17 -19.99 -12.59
C PRO A 38 -7.52 -19.66 -11.92
N SER A 39 -7.85 -20.31 -10.81
CA SER A 39 -9.06 -20.04 -10.02
C SER A 39 -9.09 -18.61 -9.44
N LEU A 40 -7.92 -18.02 -9.13
CA LEU A 40 -7.83 -16.63 -8.63
C LEU A 40 -8.32 -15.62 -9.67
N TYR A 41 -8.11 -15.89 -10.96
CA TYR A 41 -8.60 -15.03 -12.04
C TYR A 41 -10.12 -15.00 -12.14
N SER A 42 -10.81 -16.05 -11.69
CA SER A 42 -12.27 -16.16 -11.78
C SER A 42 -13.00 -15.09 -10.95
N LEU A 43 -12.37 -14.57 -9.89
CA LEU A 43 -12.89 -13.53 -9.01
C LEU A 43 -12.96 -12.17 -9.71
N GLY A 44 -11.92 -11.83 -10.49
CA GLY A 44 -11.90 -10.64 -11.33
C GLY A 44 -12.97 -10.71 -12.43
N ARG A 45 -13.10 -11.87 -13.09
CA ARG A 45 -14.14 -12.09 -14.13
C ARG A 45 -15.57 -11.92 -13.60
N LYS A 46 -15.83 -12.31 -12.36
CA LYS A 46 -17.16 -12.16 -11.72
C LYS A 46 -17.41 -10.76 -11.14
N ALA A 47 -16.51 -9.80 -11.37
CA ALA A 47 -16.56 -8.43 -10.87
C ALA A 47 -16.79 -8.31 -9.35
N GLN A 48 -16.46 -9.35 -8.58
CA GLN A 48 -16.70 -9.39 -7.13
C GLN A 48 -15.78 -8.42 -6.37
N VAL A 49 -14.66 -8.05 -6.97
CA VAL A 49 -13.68 -7.10 -6.42
C VAL A 49 -14.25 -5.68 -6.34
N HIS A 50 -15.08 -5.28 -7.30
CA HIS A 50 -15.68 -3.94 -7.37
C HIS A 50 -17.21 -4.03 -7.44
N THR A 51 -17.81 -4.28 -6.29
CA THR A 51 -19.26 -4.29 -6.15
C THR A 51 -19.77 -2.86 -5.95
N LYS A 52 -21.00 -2.56 -6.42
CA LYS A 52 -21.67 -1.25 -6.21
C LYS A 52 -21.70 -0.83 -4.73
N PHE A 53 -21.80 -1.80 -3.82
CA PHE A 53 -21.75 -1.56 -2.37
C PHE A 53 -20.40 -0.96 -1.92
N SER A 54 -19.28 -1.50 -2.40
CA SER A 54 -17.93 -1.01 -2.07
C SER A 54 -17.73 0.45 -2.50
N PHE A 55 -18.34 0.85 -3.63
CA PHE A 55 -18.34 2.25 -4.07
C PHE A 55 -19.04 3.17 -3.07
N TRP A 56 -20.24 2.80 -2.59
CA TRP A 56 -20.98 3.60 -1.60
C TRP A 56 -20.27 3.68 -0.25
N VAL A 57 -19.66 2.58 0.20
CA VAL A 57 -18.83 2.59 1.42
C VAL A 57 -17.66 3.56 1.28
N ASN A 58 -16.96 3.52 0.14
CA ASN A 58 -15.85 4.44 -0.12
C ASN A 58 -16.30 5.90 -0.24
N MET A 59 -17.50 6.15 -0.77
CA MET A 59 -18.09 7.49 -0.82
C MET A 59 -18.40 8.03 0.58
N LEU A 60 -18.99 7.22 1.45
CA LEU A 60 -19.25 7.61 2.84
C LEU A 60 -17.96 7.85 3.63
N ASP A 61 -16.94 7.03 3.40
CA ASP A 61 -15.60 7.20 3.98
C ASP A 61 -14.96 8.53 3.54
N ALA A 62 -15.07 8.88 2.25
CA ALA A 62 -14.60 10.16 1.74
C ALA A 62 -15.34 11.36 2.36
N ILE A 63 -16.66 11.26 2.55
CA ILE A 63 -17.46 12.28 3.24
C ILE A 63 -16.99 12.42 4.68
N TYR A 64 -16.83 11.32 5.41
CA TYR A 64 -16.31 11.33 6.78
C TYR A 64 -14.92 11.98 6.86
N GLN A 65 -14.00 11.57 5.99
CA GLN A 65 -12.65 12.13 5.92
C GLN A 65 -12.67 13.63 5.66
N SER A 66 -13.55 14.12 4.78
CA SER A 66 -13.69 15.56 4.50
C SER A 66 -14.18 16.35 5.71
N ILE A 67 -15.13 15.81 6.47
CA ILE A 67 -15.66 16.42 7.69
C ILE A 67 -14.56 16.51 8.75
N ILE A 68 -13.86 15.41 9.04
CA ILE A 68 -12.80 15.38 10.05
C ILE A 68 -11.64 16.31 9.68
N THR A 69 -11.23 16.31 8.40
CA THR A 69 -10.11 17.15 7.92
C THR A 69 -10.43 18.64 8.04
N PHE A 70 -11.71 19.04 7.98
CA PHE A 70 -12.14 20.41 8.20
C PHE A 70 -12.29 20.77 9.69
N PHE A 71 -12.94 19.91 10.48
CA PHE A 71 -13.25 20.20 11.88
C PHE A 71 -12.02 20.17 12.80
N ILE A 72 -10.99 19.38 12.50
CA ILE A 72 -9.78 19.30 13.33
C ILE A 72 -9.02 20.64 13.35
N PRO A 73 -8.63 21.24 12.21
CA PRO A 73 -8.04 22.58 12.19
C PRO A 73 -8.99 23.64 12.75
N TYR A 74 -10.30 23.53 12.49
CA TYR A 74 -11.28 24.49 13.02
C TYR A 74 -11.27 24.55 14.55
N MET A 75 -11.24 23.39 15.23
CA MET A 75 -11.13 23.33 16.68
C MET A 75 -9.76 23.80 17.20
N ALA A 76 -8.68 23.49 16.48
CA ALA A 76 -7.33 23.89 16.86
C ALA A 76 -7.12 25.41 16.83
N TYR A 77 -7.82 26.12 15.94
CA TYR A 77 -7.74 27.57 15.78
C TYR A 77 -8.93 28.34 16.40
N TYR A 78 -9.80 27.69 17.17
CA TYR A 78 -11.00 28.32 17.73
C TYR A 78 -10.72 29.54 18.63
N ASP A 79 -9.57 29.54 19.32
CA ASP A 79 -9.17 30.59 20.28
C ASP A 79 -8.01 31.44 19.77
N SER A 80 -7.71 31.39 18.46
CA SER A 80 -6.56 32.07 17.85
C SER A 80 -7.01 32.99 16.71
N ASP A 81 -6.48 34.22 16.68
CA ASP A 81 -6.71 35.19 15.60
C ASP A 81 -5.92 34.78 14.34
N VAL A 82 -6.43 33.79 13.62
CA VAL A 82 -5.78 33.26 12.41
C VAL A 82 -6.42 33.81 11.15
N ASP A 83 -5.57 34.29 10.26
CA ASP A 83 -6.01 34.81 8.97
C ASP A 83 -6.60 33.69 8.09
N VAL A 84 -7.55 34.06 7.24
CA VAL A 84 -8.25 33.12 6.36
C VAL A 84 -7.29 32.37 5.44
N TRP A 85 -6.18 32.99 5.04
CA TRP A 85 -5.17 32.37 4.20
C TRP A 85 -4.30 31.34 4.96
N GLU A 86 -4.00 31.61 6.23
CA GLU A 86 -3.26 30.68 7.09
C GLU A 86 -4.13 29.44 7.41
N PHE A 87 -5.40 29.65 7.73
CA PHE A 87 -6.37 28.57 7.91
C PHE A 87 -6.51 27.73 6.63
N GLY A 88 -6.56 28.39 5.46
CA GLY A 88 -6.60 27.73 4.14
C GLY A 88 -5.41 26.86 3.84
N THR A 89 -4.24 27.39 4.10
CA THR A 89 -2.97 26.69 3.89
C THR A 89 -2.90 25.46 4.80
N THR A 90 -3.33 25.58 6.06
CA THR A 90 -3.33 24.47 7.02
C THR A 90 -4.26 23.34 6.62
N ILE A 91 -5.50 23.65 6.22
CA ILE A 91 -6.45 22.64 5.73
C ILE A 91 -5.92 21.97 4.46
N CYS A 92 -5.35 22.74 3.53
CA CYS A 92 -4.72 22.19 2.32
C CYS A 92 -3.62 21.19 2.65
N THR A 93 -2.69 21.57 3.54
CA THR A 93 -1.57 20.71 3.93
C THR A 93 -2.08 19.45 4.62
N ALA A 94 -3.03 19.58 5.55
CA ALA A 94 -3.67 18.44 6.20
C ALA A 94 -4.37 17.52 5.19
N CYS A 95 -5.01 18.07 4.17
CA CYS A 95 -5.70 17.29 3.14
C CYS A 95 -4.72 16.53 2.23
N VAL A 96 -3.61 17.15 1.80
CA VAL A 96 -2.55 16.45 1.04
C VAL A 96 -1.99 15.30 1.86
N LEU A 97 -1.60 15.56 3.11
CA LEU A 97 -1.09 14.53 4.01
C LEU A 97 -2.11 13.42 4.28
N GLY A 98 -3.37 13.79 4.47
CA GLY A 98 -4.48 12.85 4.65
C GLY A 98 -4.66 11.91 3.47
N GLN A 99 -4.58 12.42 2.24
CA GLN A 99 -4.66 11.58 1.04
C GLN A 99 -3.43 10.70 0.87
N LEU A 100 -2.22 11.21 1.12
CA LEU A 100 -0.99 10.42 1.07
C LEU A 100 -1.03 9.27 2.09
N LEU A 101 -1.50 9.54 3.31
CA LEU A 101 -1.63 8.53 4.36
C LEU A 101 -2.73 7.51 4.02
N HIS A 102 -3.90 7.97 3.58
CA HIS A 102 -5.00 7.10 3.16
C HIS A 102 -4.53 6.14 2.07
N LEU A 103 -3.80 6.66 1.09
CA LEU A 103 -3.26 5.87 -0.01
C LEU A 103 -2.18 4.89 0.45
N ALA A 104 -1.32 5.30 1.40
CA ALA A 104 -0.32 4.43 2.01
C ALA A 104 -0.96 3.25 2.76
N ILE A 105 -2.12 3.46 3.38
CA ILE A 105 -2.91 2.39 4.05
C ILE A 105 -3.61 1.50 3.03
N GLU A 106 -4.08 2.05 1.91
CA GLU A 106 -4.76 1.28 0.87
C GLU A 106 -3.79 0.34 0.13
N THR A 107 -2.52 0.74 0.01
CA THR A 107 -1.44 -0.02 -0.62
C THR A 107 -1.25 -1.39 0.03
N LYS A 108 -1.44 -2.47 -0.75
CA LYS A 108 -1.27 -3.85 -0.25
C LYS A 108 0.17 -4.34 -0.33
N SER A 109 0.90 -3.96 -1.38
CA SER A 109 2.28 -4.37 -1.60
C SER A 109 3.21 -3.18 -1.43
N TRP A 110 4.00 -3.17 -0.35
CA TRP A 110 4.98 -2.11 -0.13
C TRP A 110 6.24 -2.37 -0.96
N THR A 111 6.37 -1.63 -2.06
CA THR A 111 7.59 -1.57 -2.85
C THR A 111 8.30 -0.23 -2.61
N LEU A 112 9.63 -0.20 -2.80
CA LEU A 112 10.42 1.03 -2.65
C LEU A 112 9.90 2.15 -3.56
N LEU A 113 9.37 1.79 -4.74
CA LEU A 113 8.86 2.75 -5.71
C LEU A 113 7.58 3.45 -5.23
N HIS A 114 6.68 2.76 -4.52
CA HIS A 114 5.52 3.40 -3.89
C HIS A 114 5.95 4.40 -2.81
N GLY A 115 6.92 4.03 -1.97
CA GLY A 115 7.48 4.92 -0.96
C GLY A 115 8.12 6.17 -1.57
N VAL A 116 8.91 6.00 -2.63
CA VAL A 116 9.50 7.12 -3.37
C VAL A 116 8.42 8.01 -3.98
N SER A 117 7.36 7.45 -4.57
CA SER A 117 6.27 8.24 -5.15
C SER A 117 5.54 9.09 -4.11
N LEU A 118 5.24 8.52 -2.93
CA LEU A 118 4.62 9.25 -1.82
C LEU A 118 5.52 10.38 -1.31
N LEU A 119 6.82 10.11 -1.14
CA LEU A 119 7.79 11.11 -0.70
C LEU A 119 7.95 12.24 -1.73
N VAL A 120 8.06 11.90 -3.01
CA VAL A 120 8.15 12.90 -4.09
C VAL A 120 6.93 13.81 -4.06
N SER A 121 5.71 13.29 -3.94
CA SER A 121 4.52 14.14 -3.84
C SER A 121 4.51 15.03 -2.61
N PHE A 122 4.96 14.53 -1.44
CA PHE A 122 5.10 15.32 -0.23
C PHE A 122 6.09 16.48 -0.42
N PHE A 123 7.31 16.19 -0.88
CA PHE A 123 8.33 17.22 -1.07
C PHE A 123 8.00 18.19 -2.21
N LEU A 124 7.36 17.71 -3.28
CA LEU A 124 6.90 18.54 -4.39
C LEU A 124 5.87 19.57 -3.91
N TYR A 125 4.95 19.16 -3.03
CA TYR A 125 3.97 20.06 -2.42
C TYR A 125 4.63 21.15 -1.57
N PHE A 126 5.49 20.76 -0.61
CA PHE A 126 6.20 21.73 0.24
C PHE A 126 7.11 22.65 -0.56
N GLY A 127 7.85 22.10 -1.53
CA GLY A 127 8.73 22.86 -2.42
C GLY A 127 7.95 23.87 -3.26
N PHE A 128 6.85 23.44 -3.89
CA PHE A 128 5.98 24.36 -4.63
C PHE A 128 5.40 25.44 -3.72
N ALA A 129 4.94 25.09 -2.52
CA ALA A 129 4.35 26.04 -1.60
C ALA A 129 5.36 27.11 -1.16
N VAL A 130 6.60 26.73 -0.81
CA VAL A 130 7.65 27.70 -0.47
C VAL A 130 8.03 28.58 -1.67
N VAL A 131 8.25 27.98 -2.85
CA VAL A 131 8.63 28.73 -4.06
C VAL A 131 7.53 29.72 -4.45
N TYR A 132 6.26 29.31 -4.43
CA TYR A 132 5.12 30.15 -4.76
C TYR A 132 4.96 31.34 -3.78
N ASN A 133 5.20 31.11 -2.48
CA ASN A 133 5.11 32.15 -1.45
C ASN A 133 6.35 33.08 -1.43
N CYS A 134 7.51 32.61 -1.88
CA CYS A 134 8.76 33.37 -1.90
C CYS A 134 8.91 34.23 -3.15
N TRP A 135 8.29 33.87 -4.28
CA TRP A 135 8.53 34.49 -5.58
C TRP A 135 7.85 35.87 -5.73
N PRO A 136 8.58 37.00 -5.60
CA PRO A 136 7.98 38.33 -5.57
C PRO A 136 7.55 38.84 -6.95
N ALA A 137 8.03 38.21 -8.03
CA ALA A 137 7.81 38.68 -9.40
C ALA A 137 6.45 38.28 -9.99
N ILE A 138 5.70 37.38 -9.35
CA ILE A 138 4.29 37.11 -9.68
C ILE A 138 3.35 38.03 -8.88
N SER A 139 3.78 38.50 -7.70
CA SER A 139 3.01 39.39 -6.82
C SER A 139 3.10 40.88 -7.17
N ALA A 140 4.17 41.34 -7.80
CA ALA A 140 4.38 42.78 -8.05
C ALA A 140 3.60 43.36 -9.26
N GLY A 141 2.85 42.57 -10.03
CA GLY A 141 2.27 43.04 -11.31
C GLY A 141 0.87 42.55 -11.68
N ARG A 142 0.18 41.79 -10.82
CA ARG A 142 -1.22 41.37 -11.06
C ARG A 142 -2.09 41.82 -9.89
N GLU A 143 -2.71 42.99 -10.06
CA GLU A 143 -3.65 43.63 -9.12
C GLU A 143 -4.91 42.79 -8.79
N GLY A 144 -5.04 41.58 -9.35
CA GLY A 144 -6.17 40.67 -9.14
C GLY A 144 -5.86 39.37 -8.40
N LEU A 145 -4.59 39.06 -8.09
CA LEU A 145 -4.25 37.86 -7.32
C LEU A 145 -3.92 38.26 -5.87
N GLN A 146 -4.85 38.02 -4.95
CA GLN A 146 -4.62 38.15 -3.51
C GLN A 146 -3.60 37.09 -3.09
N ASN A 147 -2.31 37.47 -3.12
CA ASN A 147 -1.23 36.52 -2.89
C ASN A 147 -0.97 36.38 -1.38
N PRO A 148 -1.02 35.16 -0.82
CA PRO A 148 -0.62 34.90 0.56
C PRO A 148 0.91 35.02 0.69
N TYR A 149 1.44 36.24 0.74
CA TYR A 149 2.88 36.45 0.92
C TYR A 149 3.31 35.96 2.31
N TRP A 150 4.31 35.08 2.37
CA TRP A 150 4.91 34.54 3.62
C TRP A 150 3.98 33.72 4.54
N VAL A 151 2.73 33.50 4.17
CA VAL A 151 1.73 32.85 5.03
C VAL A 151 2.15 31.44 5.41
N ILE A 152 2.69 30.65 4.47
CA ILE A 152 3.09 29.27 4.81
C ILE A 152 4.28 29.21 5.76
N ILE A 153 5.20 30.18 5.68
CA ILE A 153 6.37 30.23 6.56
C ILE A 153 5.91 30.60 7.98
N HIS A 154 4.97 31.54 8.10
CA HIS A 154 4.33 31.89 9.37
C HIS A 154 3.58 30.69 9.96
N ALA A 155 2.75 30.01 9.16
CA ALA A 155 2.00 28.82 9.56
C ALA A 155 2.94 27.71 10.07
N MET A 156 4.01 27.42 9.33
CA MET A 156 5.01 26.41 9.70
C MET A 156 5.82 26.77 10.95
N SER A 157 5.87 28.04 11.35
CA SER A 157 6.52 28.46 12.60
C SER A 157 5.68 28.13 13.84
N THR A 158 4.38 27.89 13.67
CA THR A 158 3.44 27.68 14.78
C THR A 158 3.33 26.19 15.11
N GLY A 159 3.46 25.82 16.38
CA GLY A 159 3.32 24.42 16.81
C GLY A 159 1.94 23.84 16.51
N VAL A 160 0.89 24.65 16.63
CA VAL A 160 -0.51 24.29 16.36
C VAL A 160 -0.70 23.77 14.93
N PHE A 161 0.03 24.33 13.96
CA PHE A 161 0.02 23.88 12.57
C PHE A 161 0.46 22.42 12.47
N TRP A 162 1.63 22.08 13.04
CA TRP A 162 2.19 20.73 13.00
C TRP A 162 1.30 19.70 13.69
N PHE A 163 0.73 20.05 14.85
CA PHE A 163 -0.22 19.17 15.53
C PHE A 163 -1.48 18.96 14.71
N SER A 164 -2.02 20.02 14.09
CA SER A 164 -3.25 19.94 13.28
C SER A 164 -3.05 19.07 12.03
N ILE A 165 -1.96 19.26 11.30
CA ILE A 165 -1.67 18.49 10.07
C ILE A 165 -1.28 17.03 10.36
N LEU A 166 -0.88 16.70 11.59
CA LEU A 166 -0.61 15.33 12.01
C LEU A 166 -1.88 14.65 12.52
N LEU A 167 -2.65 15.35 13.37
CA LEU A 167 -3.86 14.81 13.99
C LEU A 167 -4.98 14.58 12.97
N ALA A 168 -5.17 15.50 12.01
CA ALA A 168 -6.25 15.40 11.04
C ALA A 168 -6.15 14.14 10.14
N PRO A 169 -5.00 13.83 9.50
CA PRO A 169 -4.81 12.57 8.77
C PRO A 169 -5.00 11.33 9.64
N VAL A 170 -4.45 11.32 10.86
CA VAL A 170 -4.52 10.15 11.75
C VAL A 170 -5.97 9.86 12.13
N MET A 171 -6.72 10.88 12.56
CA MET A 171 -8.11 10.73 12.96
C MET A 171 -9.01 10.37 11.78
N SER A 172 -8.78 10.93 10.59
CA SER A 172 -9.57 10.62 9.41
C SER A 172 -9.34 9.20 8.88
N CYS A 173 -8.11 8.67 8.97
CA CYS A 173 -7.78 7.33 8.51
C CYS A 173 -8.13 6.21 9.50
N LEU A 174 -8.33 6.54 10.78
CA LEU A 174 -8.58 5.62 11.88
C LEU A 174 -9.76 4.65 11.63
N PRO A 175 -10.98 5.10 11.26
CA PRO A 175 -12.10 4.18 11.07
C PRO A 175 -11.86 3.20 9.93
N ARG A 176 -11.28 3.67 8.81
CA ARG A 176 -10.92 2.83 7.67
C ARG A 176 -9.90 1.76 8.06
N PHE A 177 -8.90 2.13 8.85
CA PHE A 177 -7.90 1.20 9.39
C PHE A 177 -8.55 0.13 10.28
N ILE A 178 -9.43 0.53 11.21
CA ILE A 178 -10.15 -0.41 12.09
C ILE A 178 -11.02 -1.36 11.26
N LEU A 179 -11.82 -0.84 10.34
CA LEU A 179 -12.72 -1.66 9.51
C LEU A 179 -11.94 -2.71 8.71
N ARG A 180 -10.81 -2.31 8.11
CA ARG A 180 -9.95 -3.21 7.34
C ARG A 180 -9.25 -4.24 8.22
N SER A 181 -8.79 -3.84 9.41
CA SER A 181 -8.19 -4.74 10.39
C SER A 181 -9.20 -5.80 10.88
N LEU A 182 -10.43 -5.38 11.17
CA LEU A 182 -11.51 -6.29 11.56
C LEU A 182 -11.90 -7.24 10.43
N GLN A 183 -12.02 -6.73 9.19
CA GLN A 183 -12.29 -7.58 8.02
C GLN A 183 -11.19 -8.62 7.80
N GLY A 184 -9.92 -8.20 7.88
CA GLY A 184 -8.78 -9.12 7.76
C GLY A 184 -8.75 -10.19 8.86
N SER A 185 -9.19 -9.86 10.07
CA SER A 185 -9.21 -10.81 11.20
C SER A 185 -10.43 -11.75 11.20
N MET A 186 -11.60 -11.27 10.79
CA MET A 186 -12.86 -12.01 10.94
C MET A 186 -13.32 -12.72 9.67
N PHE A 187 -12.98 -12.18 8.50
CA PHE A 187 -13.35 -12.73 7.20
C PHE A 187 -12.18 -12.61 6.21
N PRO A 188 -11.10 -13.40 6.40
CA PRO A 188 -9.99 -13.38 5.46
C PRO A 188 -10.50 -13.78 4.07
N SER A 189 -10.25 -12.94 3.08
CA SER A 189 -10.65 -13.22 1.70
C SER A 189 -9.98 -14.50 1.19
N ASP A 190 -10.67 -15.29 0.37
CA ASP A 190 -10.11 -16.51 -0.23
C ASP A 190 -8.78 -16.25 -0.96
N VAL A 191 -8.62 -15.05 -1.54
CA VAL A 191 -7.38 -14.59 -2.18
C VAL A 191 -6.26 -14.43 -1.16
N SER A 192 -6.53 -13.77 -0.02
CA SER A 192 -5.53 -13.62 1.03
C SER A 192 -5.13 -14.96 1.64
N VAL A 193 -6.08 -15.89 1.84
CA VAL A 193 -5.77 -17.23 2.35
C VAL A 193 -4.91 -18.02 1.36
N ALA A 194 -5.25 -17.97 0.06
CA ALA A 194 -4.47 -18.63 -0.98
C ALA A 194 -3.05 -18.04 -1.08
N LEU A 195 -2.90 -16.72 -0.99
CA LEU A 195 -1.60 -16.04 -0.96
C LEU A 195 -0.77 -16.40 0.26
N HIS A 196 -1.36 -16.42 1.45
CA HIS A 196 -0.67 -16.82 2.68
C HIS A 196 -0.19 -18.27 2.62
N THR A 197 -1.05 -19.18 2.14
CA THR A 197 -0.71 -20.59 1.96
C THR A 197 0.45 -20.77 0.96
N PHE A 198 0.43 -20.01 -0.14
CA PHE A 198 1.52 -20.04 -1.11
C PHE A 198 2.84 -19.52 -0.53
N LYS A 199 2.81 -18.35 0.12
CA LYS A 199 4.00 -17.75 0.75
C LYS A 199 4.61 -18.70 1.80
N GLN A 200 3.77 -19.42 2.55
CA GLN A 200 4.21 -20.43 3.52
C GLN A 200 4.85 -21.65 2.83
N SER A 201 4.31 -22.10 1.69
CA SER A 201 4.89 -23.20 0.91
C SER A 201 6.25 -22.85 0.29
N GLU A 202 6.42 -21.61 -0.18
CA GLU A 202 7.66 -21.12 -0.76
C GLU A 202 8.76 -21.01 0.31
N THR A 203 8.42 -20.41 1.46
CA THR A 203 9.32 -20.35 2.64
C THR A 203 9.74 -21.74 3.11
N SER A 204 8.82 -22.72 3.08
CA SER A 204 9.11 -24.11 3.46
C SER A 204 10.01 -24.82 2.45
N SER A 205 9.83 -24.55 1.16
CA SER A 205 10.68 -25.11 0.09
C SER A 205 12.08 -24.50 0.10
N GLU A 206 12.19 -23.21 0.38
CA GLU A 206 13.47 -22.51 0.50
C GLU A 206 14.22 -22.97 1.76
N ALA A 207 13.53 -23.09 2.90
CA ALA A 207 14.08 -23.70 4.12
C ALA A 207 14.54 -25.15 3.90
N SER A 208 13.78 -25.94 3.14
CA SER A 208 14.16 -27.31 2.78
C SER A 208 15.39 -27.34 1.87
N THR A 209 15.47 -26.47 0.86
CA THR A 209 16.62 -26.35 -0.05
C THR A 209 17.88 -25.91 0.72
N VAL A 210 17.75 -24.94 1.62
CA VAL A 210 18.82 -24.50 2.51
C VAL A 210 19.25 -25.67 3.41
N SER A 211 18.32 -26.42 4.01
CA SER A 211 18.65 -27.61 4.83
C SER A 211 19.41 -28.71 4.07
N VAL A 212 19.04 -28.97 2.81
CA VAL A 212 19.73 -29.92 1.92
C VAL A 212 21.10 -29.39 1.49
N SER A 213 21.24 -28.08 1.30
CA SER A 213 22.53 -27.44 1.01
C SER A 213 23.49 -27.52 2.20
N TRP A 214 23.01 -27.32 3.43
CA TRP A 214 23.83 -27.43 4.64
C TRP A 214 24.34 -28.86 4.87
N SER A 215 23.53 -29.87 4.58
CA SER A 215 23.93 -31.27 4.71
C SER A 215 24.94 -31.71 3.64
N ARG A 216 24.95 -31.09 2.44
CA ARG A 216 26.03 -31.30 1.46
C ARG A 216 27.35 -30.64 1.85
N TYR A 217 27.33 -29.56 2.64
CA TYR A 217 28.56 -28.90 3.07
C TYR A 217 29.24 -29.60 4.26
N SER A 218 28.49 -30.35 5.08
CA SER A 218 29.04 -31.08 6.23
C SER A 218 29.64 -32.47 5.91
N SER A 219 29.84 -32.81 4.63
CA SER A 219 30.30 -34.16 4.21
C SER A 219 31.71 -34.20 3.60
N ASN A 220 32.46 -33.10 3.60
CA ASN A 220 33.83 -33.04 3.06
C ASN A 220 34.92 -32.98 4.13
N GLU A 221 34.76 -33.74 5.21
CA GLU A 221 35.91 -34.14 6.03
C GLU A 221 36.02 -35.67 6.05
N SER A 222 37.17 -36.14 5.57
CA SER A 222 37.70 -37.50 5.60
C SER A 222 37.15 -38.53 4.60
N SER A 223 37.87 -38.70 3.48
CA SER A 223 38.29 -40.03 3.03
C SER A 223 39.38 -39.97 1.96
N VAL A 224 40.50 -40.58 2.33
CA VAL A 224 41.73 -40.90 1.60
C VAL A 224 41.49 -41.48 0.21
N ASP A 225 42.30 -41.01 -0.76
CA ASP A 225 42.48 -41.59 -2.10
C ASP A 225 42.96 -43.05 -2.03
N ILE A 226 42.20 -43.95 -2.67
CA ILE A 226 42.76 -45.18 -3.26
C ILE A 226 42.10 -45.35 -4.64
N GLY A 227 42.88 -45.11 -5.69
CA GLY A 227 42.45 -45.30 -7.07
C GLY A 227 42.32 -46.78 -7.45
N ILE A 228 41.53 -47.03 -8.51
CA ILE A 228 41.68 -48.08 -9.53
C ILE A 228 40.60 -47.79 -10.61
N HIS A 229 41.04 -47.57 -11.87
CA HIS A 229 40.25 -47.70 -13.11
C HIS A 229 40.23 -49.21 -13.52
N PRO A 230 39.38 -49.78 -14.42
CA PRO A 230 38.49 -49.15 -15.42
C PRO A 230 37.13 -49.90 -15.74
N GLU A 231 36.35 -49.31 -16.66
CA GLU A 231 35.47 -49.95 -17.69
C GLU A 231 34.15 -50.67 -17.33
N VAL A 232 33.05 -50.36 -18.07
CA VAL A 232 32.12 -51.27 -18.81
C VAL A 232 30.74 -50.61 -19.09
N LYS A 233 30.18 -51.00 -20.24
CA LYS A 233 29.05 -50.50 -21.07
C LYS A 233 27.61 -50.75 -20.55
N PRO A 234 26.57 -50.23 -21.24
CA PRO A 234 25.23 -49.98 -20.70
C PRO A 234 24.24 -51.14 -20.87
N GLY A 235 23.16 -51.07 -20.08
CA GLY A 235 21.92 -51.81 -20.28
C GLY A 235 21.55 -52.67 -19.08
N ASP A 236 20.49 -52.29 -18.36
CA ASP A 236 19.54 -53.25 -17.81
C ASP A 236 18.19 -52.56 -17.53
N SER A 237 17.16 -53.20 -18.09
CA SER A 237 15.73 -53.05 -17.82
C SER A 237 15.35 -53.51 -16.41
N VAL A 238 14.05 -53.41 -16.05
CA VAL A 238 13.34 -53.97 -14.86
C VAL A 238 13.14 -52.87 -13.77
N ASP A 239 11.96 -52.52 -13.25
CA ASP A 239 10.64 -53.15 -13.26
C ASP A 239 9.48 -52.15 -13.03
N LYS A 240 8.27 -52.61 -13.36
CA LYS A 240 6.97 -51.98 -13.11
C LYS A 240 6.56 -52.14 -11.64
N ASN A 241 6.09 -51.06 -11.00
CA ASN A 241 4.91 -51.04 -10.09
C ASN A 241 4.81 -49.68 -9.36
N CYS A 242 3.98 -48.77 -9.88
CA CYS A 242 3.35 -47.72 -9.08
C CYS A 242 1.84 -47.81 -9.36
N SER A 243 1.15 -48.59 -8.54
CA SER A 243 -0.30 -48.55 -8.44
C SER A 243 -0.70 -47.28 -7.70
N PHE A 244 -1.68 -46.62 -8.27
CA PHE A 244 -2.37 -45.42 -7.81
C PHE A 244 -3.26 -45.81 -6.62
N ASP A 245 -2.96 -45.32 -5.41
CA ASP A 245 -3.88 -45.42 -4.28
C ASP A 245 -4.45 -44.02 -3.97
N SER A 246 -5.60 -43.77 -4.58
CA SER A 246 -6.55 -42.74 -4.19
C SER A 246 -7.36 -43.26 -3.01
N ASN A 247 -7.21 -42.68 -1.81
CA ASN A 247 -8.26 -42.56 -0.79
C ASN A 247 -7.68 -42.03 0.54
N ILE A 248 -7.82 -40.73 0.79
CA ILE A 248 -7.92 -40.19 2.16
C ILE A 248 -9.04 -39.14 2.14
N ILE A 249 -10.28 -39.61 2.25
CA ILE A 249 -11.42 -38.86 2.76
C ILE A 249 -11.88 -39.65 3.98
N PRO A 250 -11.87 -39.09 5.20
CA PRO A 250 -12.64 -39.69 6.28
C PRO A 250 -14.09 -39.23 6.15
N GLU A 251 -14.94 -40.11 5.61
CA GLU A 251 -16.38 -40.14 5.92
C GLU A 251 -16.54 -40.41 7.41
N ASN A 252 -17.16 -39.47 8.15
CA ASN A 252 -18.21 -39.73 9.15
C ASN A 252 -18.56 -38.46 9.94
N CYS A 253 -19.48 -37.67 9.39
CA CYS A 253 -20.47 -36.92 10.17
C CYS A 253 -21.67 -36.59 9.28
N ALA A 254 -22.47 -37.62 9.02
CA ALA A 254 -23.89 -37.47 8.67
C ALA A 254 -24.72 -37.93 9.88
N ILE A 255 -26.03 -37.65 9.81
CA ILE A 255 -27.12 -37.95 10.77
C ILE A 255 -27.32 -36.76 11.76
N ASN A 256 -28.41 -35.98 11.76
CA ASN A 256 -29.83 -36.38 11.64
C ASN A 256 -30.78 -35.19 11.33
N SER A 257 -31.89 -35.56 10.67
CA SER A 257 -33.20 -34.89 10.42
C SER A 257 -33.26 -33.60 9.61
#